data_AF-A0A7Y0SBP1-F1
#
_entry.id   AF-A0A7Y0SBP1-F1
#
_cell.length_a   1.000
_cell.length_b   1.000
_cell.length_c   1.000
_cell.angle_alpha   90.00
_cell.angle_beta   90.00
_cell.angle_gamma   90.00
#
_symmetry.space_group_name_H-M   'P 1'
#
loop_
_entity.id
_entity.type
_entity.pdbx_description
1 polymer ?
#
loop_
_entity_poly.entity_id
_entity_poly.type
_entity_poly.pdbx_seq_one_letter_code
_entity_poly.pdbx_strand_id
1 'polypeptide(L)'
;WKLAIERKDAPTALIFSRQNLAQQPRSAEQVADIAKGAYILKDSEGKPELILIATGSEVELAVKAAEQLTAEGKKVRVVSMPSTDAFDKQDAAYREAVLPSDVT
;
A
#
# COMPACT_ATOMS: atom_id res chain seq x y z
N TRP A 1 13.04 6.43 -6.05
CA TRP A 1 14.29 6.73 -6.79
C TRP A 1 14.75 5.62 -7.70
N LYS A 2 15.15 4.42 -7.21
CA LYS A 2 15.65 3.30 -8.04
C LYS A 2 14.83 3.08 -9.33
N LEU A 3 13.52 2.89 -9.21
CA LEU A 3 12.63 2.65 -10.35
C LEU A 3 12.61 3.81 -11.36
N ALA A 4 12.72 5.05 -10.90
CA ALA A 4 12.76 6.22 -11.78
C ALA A 4 14.02 6.23 -12.65
N ILE A 5 15.14 5.73 -12.13
CA ILE A 5 16.43 5.64 -12.83
C ILE A 5 16.46 4.44 -13.78
N GLU A 6 15.87 3.32 -13.38
CA GLU A 6 15.82 2.09 -14.18
C GLU A 6 14.83 2.17 -15.35
N ARG A 7 13.82 3.04 -15.27
CA ARG A 7 12.81 3.25 -16.31
C ARG A 7 13.40 3.97 -17.53
N LYS A 8 13.32 3.33 -18.70
CA LYS A 8 13.94 3.82 -19.96
C LYS A 8 12.94 4.30 -21.02
N ASP A 9 11.65 4.05 -20.80
CA ASP A 9 10.59 4.17 -21.80
C ASP A 9 9.58 5.30 -21.49
N ALA A 10 9.63 5.90 -20.31
CA ALA A 10 8.74 6.97 -19.89
C ALA A 10 9.29 7.75 -18.69
N PRO A 11 8.84 9.01 -18.47
CA PRO A 11 9.23 9.79 -17.30
C PRO A 11 8.63 9.20 -16.01
N THR A 12 9.25 9.54 -14.88
CA THR A 12 8.73 9.26 -13.53
C THR A 12 8.67 10.55 -12.72
N ALA A 13 7.50 10.87 -12.17
CA ALA A 13 7.35 11.95 -11.20
C ALA A 13 7.48 11.40 -9.78
N LEU A 14 8.23 12.08 -8.92
CA LEU A 14 8.35 11.74 -7.50
C LEU A 14 7.64 12.84 -6.69
N ILE A 15 6.58 12.46 -5.98
CA ILE A 15 5.76 13.38 -5.19
C ILE A 15 6.18 13.26 -3.72
N PHE A 16 6.70 14.34 -3.16
CA PHE A 16 7.28 14.35 -1.81
C PHE A 16 6.53 15.28 -0.86
N SER A 17 6.54 14.92 0.43
CA SER A 17 6.02 15.77 1.49
C SER A 17 6.98 16.94 1.79
N ARG A 18 6.42 18.01 2.35
CA ARG A 18 7.21 19.09 2.98
C ARG A 18 7.55 18.74 4.43
N GLN A 19 6.61 18.10 5.12
CA GLN A 19 6.67 17.73 6.52
C GLN A 19 7.32 16.36 6.73
N ASN A 20 7.76 16.11 7.97
CA ASN A 20 8.26 14.81 8.41
C ASN A 20 7.15 13.76 8.37
N LEU A 21 7.49 12.54 7.98
CA LEU A 21 6.60 11.37 7.95
C LEU A 21 7.17 10.24 8.80
N ALA A 22 6.30 9.50 9.50
CA ALA A 22 6.71 8.32 10.25
C ALA A 22 7.15 7.18 9.31
N GLN A 23 8.26 6.53 9.66
CA GLN A 23 8.69 5.31 8.98
C GLN A 23 7.82 4.13 9.41
N GLN A 24 7.18 3.49 8.43
CA GLN A 24 6.38 2.28 8.69
C GLN A 24 7.27 1.04 8.82
N PRO A 25 7.04 0.17 9.83
CA PRO A 25 7.72 -1.11 9.94
C PRO A 25 7.31 -2.02 8.77
N ARG A 26 8.27 -2.78 8.24
CA ARG A 26 8.06 -3.66 7.08
C ARG A 26 8.90 -4.92 7.19
N SER A 27 8.37 -6.04 6.71
CA SER A 27 9.15 -7.26 6.43
C SER A 27 10.02 -7.09 5.17
N ALA A 28 10.97 -7.99 4.96
CA ALA A 28 11.79 -8.00 3.74
C ALA A 28 10.94 -8.15 2.47
N GLU A 29 9.88 -8.97 2.52
CA GLU A 29 8.93 -9.14 1.41
C GLU A 29 8.17 -7.84 1.12
N GLN A 30 7.65 -7.17 2.15
CA GLN A 30 6.96 -5.88 1.99
C GLN A 30 7.90 -4.81 1.42
N VAL A 31 9.19 -4.83 1.77
CA VAL A 31 10.17 -3.92 1.17
C VAL A 31 10.38 -4.19 -0.32
N ALA A 32 10.43 -5.46 -0.73
CA ALA A 32 10.52 -5.82 -2.14
C ALA A 32 9.25 -5.41 -2.91
N ASP A 33 8.09 -5.58 -2.29
CA ASP A 33 6.78 -5.31 -2.87
C ASP A 33 6.47 -3.81 -3.05
N ILE A 34 7.23 -2.90 -2.43
CA ILE A 34 7.15 -1.45 -2.73
C ILE A 34 7.29 -1.20 -4.24
N ALA A 35 8.11 -2.00 -4.93
CA ALA A 35 8.34 -1.84 -6.36
C ALA A 35 7.13 -2.24 -7.23
N LYS A 36 6.17 -2.96 -6.68
CA LYS A 36 4.94 -3.39 -7.38
C LYS A 36 3.85 -2.31 -7.38
N GLY A 37 4.12 -1.12 -6.85
CA GLY A 37 3.23 0.03 -6.91
C GLY A 37 2.15 0.08 -5.83
N ALA A 38 1.69 -1.09 -5.36
CA ALA A 38 0.88 -1.25 -4.16
C ALA A 38 1.20 -2.55 -3.44
N TYR A 39 1.06 -2.56 -2.12
CA TYR A 39 1.26 -3.76 -1.30
C TYR A 39 0.52 -3.66 0.03
N ILE A 40 0.28 -4.81 0.63
CA ILE A 40 -0.34 -4.93 1.95
C ILE A 40 0.69 -4.50 3.00
N LEU A 41 0.41 -3.39 3.70
CA LEU A 41 1.27 -2.86 4.76
C LEU A 41 0.88 -3.42 6.14
N LYS A 42 -0.42 -3.48 6.41
CA LYS A 42 -0.99 -4.19 7.55
C LYS A 42 -2.16 -5.02 7.07
N ASP A 43 -2.34 -6.19 7.67
CA ASP A 43 -3.41 -7.10 7.30
C ASP A 43 -4.25 -7.50 8.51
N SER A 44 -5.45 -8.01 8.24
CA SER A 44 -6.32 -8.63 9.22
C SER A 44 -6.12 -10.14 9.29
N GLU A 45 -6.59 -10.78 10.36
CA GLU A 45 -6.67 -12.24 10.41
C GLU A 45 -7.81 -12.77 9.51
N GLY A 46 -7.43 -13.47 8.44
CA GLY A 46 -8.35 -13.97 7.43
C GLY A 46 -8.81 -12.87 6.47
N LYS A 47 -10.00 -13.05 5.88
CA LYS A 47 -10.55 -12.10 4.90
C LYS A 47 -10.88 -10.74 5.56
N PRO A 48 -10.37 -9.61 5.04
CA PRO A 48 -10.71 -8.29 5.55
C PRO A 48 -12.18 -7.94 5.26
N GLU A 49 -12.78 -7.19 6.18
CA GLU A 49 -14.10 -6.56 6.02
C GLU A 49 -13.98 -5.15 5.40
N LEU A 50 -12.82 -4.52 5.57
CA LEU A 50 -12.53 -3.17 5.11
C LEU A 50 -11.08 -3.07 4.65
N ILE A 51 -10.85 -2.35 3.56
CA ILE A 51 -9.52 -2.04 3.05
C ILE A 51 -9.32 -0.54 3.01
N LEU A 52 -8.33 -0.04 3.75
CA LEU A 52 -7.89 1.35 3.69
C LEU A 52 -6.73 1.45 2.68
N ILE A 53 -6.96 2.15 1.58
CA ILE A 53 -5.94 2.41 0.56
C ILE A 53 -5.40 3.82 0.78
N ALA A 54 -4.08 3.95 0.97
CA ALA A 54 -3.46 5.23 1.25
C ALA A 54 -2.13 5.43 0.51
N THR A 55 -1.76 6.70 0.33
CA THR A 55 -0.54 7.13 -0.37
C THR A 55 0.22 8.13 0.48
N GLY A 56 1.55 8.18 0.36
CA GLY A 56 2.35 9.26 0.95
C GLY A 56 2.11 9.50 2.45
N SER A 57 1.76 10.73 2.79
CA SER A 57 1.54 11.17 4.18
C SER A 57 0.34 10.52 4.85
N GLU A 58 -0.67 10.12 4.08
CA GLU A 58 -1.92 9.59 4.61
C GLU A 58 -1.78 8.12 5.06
N VAL A 59 -0.67 7.45 4.73
CA VAL A 59 -0.42 6.07 5.18
C VAL A 59 -0.37 5.97 6.70
N GLU A 60 0.25 6.94 7.38
CA GLU A 60 0.28 6.97 8.84
C GLU A 60 -1.13 7.12 9.43
N LEU A 61 -1.96 7.95 8.81
CA LEU A 61 -3.35 8.15 9.22
C LEU A 61 -4.18 6.87 9.03
N ALA A 62 -4.03 6.20 7.89
CA ALA A 62 -4.72 4.95 7.60
C ALA A 62 -4.32 3.83 8.58
N VAL A 63 -3.03 3.75 8.95
CA VAL A 63 -2.56 2.79 9.96
C VAL A 63 -3.21 3.05 11.32
N LYS A 64 -3.25 4.30 11.77
CA LYS A 64 -3.91 4.67 13.06
C LYS A 64 -5.41 4.37 13.04
N ALA A 65 -6.08 4.66 11.93
CA ALA A 65 -7.50 4.33 11.76
C ALA A 65 -7.74 2.81 11.79
N ALA A 66 -6.89 2.03 11.13
CA ALA A 66 -6.97 0.58 11.15
C ALA A 66 -6.75 0.01 12.57
N GLU A 67 -5.83 0.56 13.34
CA GLU A 67 -5.60 0.17 14.74
C GLU A 67 -6.86 0.39 15.59
N GLN A 68 -7.48 1.57 15.48
CA GLN A 68 -8.72 1.89 16.19
C GLN A 68 -9.86 0.94 15.82
N LEU A 69 -10.10 0.74 14.51
CA LEU A 69 -11.15 -0.13 14.01
C LEU A 69 -10.90 -1.61 14.37
N THR A 70 -9.64 -2.04 14.37
CA THR A 70 -9.26 -3.40 14.79
C THR A 70 -9.54 -3.60 16.28
N ALA A 71 -9.27 -2.60 17.12
CA ALA A 71 -9.62 -2.63 18.55
C ALA A 71 -11.14 -2.70 18.79
N GLU A 72 -11.94 -2.19 17.84
CA GLU A 72 -13.41 -2.32 17.82
C GLU A 72 -13.89 -3.66 17.21
N GLY A 73 -12.96 -4.57 16.89
CA GLY A 73 -13.25 -5.91 16.39
C GLY A 73 -13.45 -6.01 14.88
N LYS A 74 -13.09 -4.98 14.11
CA LYS A 74 -13.17 -5.00 12.64
C LYS A 74 -11.93 -5.63 12.02
N LYS A 75 -12.14 -6.37 10.92
CA LYS A 75 -11.03 -6.92 10.13
C LYS A 75 -10.58 -5.91 9.09
N VAL A 76 -9.54 -5.13 9.41
CA VAL A 76 -9.08 -4.04 8.55
C VAL A 76 -7.72 -4.35 7.94
N ARG A 77 -7.63 -4.19 6.62
CA ARG A 77 -6.37 -4.20 5.86
C ARG A 77 -5.96 -2.78 5.51
N VAL A 78 -4.66 -2.51 5.51
CA VAL A 78 -4.07 -1.26 5.01
C VAL A 78 -3.18 -1.55 3.82
N VAL A 79 -3.49 -0.94 2.68
CA VAL A 79 -2.69 -0.98 1.46
C VAL A 79 -1.96 0.34 1.28
N SER A 80 -0.64 0.26 1.13
CA SER A 80 0.17 1.40 0.68
C SER A 80 0.27 1.37 -0.83
N MET A 81 -0.16 2.43 -1.51
CA MET A 81 -0.26 2.55 -2.98
C MET A 81 0.65 3.69 -3.51
N PRO A 82 1.99 3.59 -3.42
CA PRO A 82 2.88 4.64 -3.89
C PRO A 82 2.81 4.95 -5.39
N SER A 83 2.35 4.01 -6.24
CA SER A 83 2.21 4.23 -7.69
C SER A 83 1.11 3.32 -8.24
N THR A 84 -0.01 3.95 -8.63
CA THR A 84 -1.13 3.25 -9.26
C THR A 84 -0.72 2.68 -10.62
N ASP A 85 0.08 3.40 -11.40
CA ASP A 85 0.51 2.94 -12.73
C ASP A 85 1.44 1.72 -12.69
N ALA A 86 2.27 1.58 -11.65
CA ALA A 86 3.06 0.37 -11.43
C ALA A 86 2.19 -0.79 -10.94
N PHE A 87 1.18 -0.51 -10.10
CA PHE A 87 0.24 -1.53 -9.61
C PHE A 87 -0.67 -2.07 -10.71
N ASP A 88 -1.21 -1.21 -11.57
CA ASP A 88 -2.09 -1.59 -12.68
C ASP A 88 -1.40 -2.51 -13.70
N LYS A 89 -0.06 -2.45 -13.79
CA LYS A 89 0.76 -3.32 -14.63
C LYS A 89 1.06 -4.68 -14.02
N GLN A 90 0.76 -4.89 -12.75
CA GLN A 90 0.91 -6.21 -12.13
C GLN A 90 -0.12 -7.19 -12.68
N ASP A 91 0.20 -8.47 -12.61
CA ASP A 91 -0.74 -9.50 -13.03
C ASP A 91 -2.05 -9.46 -12.20
N ALA A 92 -3.11 -10.05 -12.76
CA ALA A 92 -4.43 -10.04 -12.12
C ALA A 92 -4.43 -10.75 -10.76
N ALA A 93 -3.61 -11.79 -10.58
CA ALA A 93 -3.56 -12.54 -9.34
C ALA A 93 -2.95 -11.68 -8.21
N TYR A 94 -1.91 -10.91 -8.49
CA TYR A 94 -1.32 -9.99 -7.52
C TYR A 94 -2.30 -8.87 -7.17
N ARG A 95 -2.95 -8.27 -8.17
CA ARG A 95 -3.92 -7.20 -7.92
C ARG A 95 -5.08 -7.68 -7.05
N GLU A 96 -5.61 -8.88 -7.33
CA GLU A 96 -6.65 -9.52 -6.53
C GLU A 96 -6.17 -9.88 -5.11
N ALA A 97 -4.92 -10.34 -4.96
CA ALA A 97 -4.36 -10.65 -3.66
C ALA A 97 -4.24 -9.40 -2.76
N VAL A 98 -3.92 -8.24 -3.33
CA VAL A 98 -3.79 -6.97 -2.60
C VAL A 98 -5.16 -6.33 -2.36
N LEU A 99 -6.00 -6.25 -3.41
CA LEU A 99 -7.35 -5.66 -3.42
C LEU A 99 -8.38 -6.70 -3.89
N PRO A 100 -8.82 -7.62 -3.02
CA PRO A 100 -9.85 -8.59 -3.36
C PRO A 100 -11.14 -7.90 -3.80
N SER A 101 -11.63 -8.28 -4.98
CA SER A 101 -12.85 -7.72 -5.60
C SER A 101 -14.13 -8.05 -4.82
N ASP A 102 -14.07 -9.04 -3.93
CA ASP A 102 -15.17 -9.52 -3.10
C ASP A 102 -15.23 -8.86 -1.71
N VAL A 103 -14.44 -7.80 -1.49
CA VAL A 103 -14.48 -6.92 -0.32
C VAL A 103 -14.97 -5.54 -0.78
N THR A 104 -16.22 -5.20 -0.45
CA THR A 104 -16.91 -3.98 -0.90
C THR A 104 -17.44 -3.15 0.26
#